data_AF-A0A142CN83-F1
#
_entry.id   AF-A0A142CN83-F1
#
_cell.length_a   1.000
_cell.length_b   1.000
_cell.length_c   1.000
_cell.angle_alpha   90.00
_cell.angle_beta   90.00
_cell.angle_gamma   90.00
#
_symmetry.space_group_name_H-M   'P 1'
#
loop_
_entity.id
_entity.type
_entity.pdbx_description
1 polymer ?
#
loop_
_entity_poly.entity_id
_entity_poly.type
_entity_poly.pdbx_seq_one_letter_code
_entity_poly.pdbx_strand_id
1 'polypeptide(L)' 'MSRQFLIKKSSLKKGDGKSFSALATLDLSGLGGYLKILSASADNLEIFESIYHEGMEPDDWVPEYLERAI' A
#
# COMPACT_ATOMS: atom_id res chain seq x y z
N MET A 1 1.96 11.53 -0.90
CA MET A 1 2.81 10.67 -0.03
C MET A 1 3.65 9.76 -0.91
N SER A 2 4.89 9.45 -0.54
CA SER A 2 5.74 8.48 -1.24
C SER A 2 6.30 7.48 -0.23
N ARG A 3 6.46 6.22 -0.64
CA ARG A 3 7.13 5.19 0.16
C ARG A 3 8.53 4.95 -0.40
N GLN A 4 9.53 4.90 0.46
CA GLN A 4 10.92 4.67 0.08
C GLN A 4 11.36 3.27 0.51
N PHE A 5 12.09 2.60 -0.37
CA PHE A 5 12.65 1.28 -0.11
C PHE A 5 14.16 1.31 -0.35
N LEU A 6 14.91 0.85 0.63
CA LEU A 6 16.35 0.63 0.48
C LEU A 6 16.59 -0.80 0.00
N ILE A 7 17.08 -0.95 -1.23
CA ILE A 7 17.47 -2.23 -1.79
C ILE A 7 18.98 -2.37 -1.59
N LYS A 8 19.39 -3.33 -0.75
CA LYS A 8 20.80 -3.65 -0.52
C LYS A 8 21.10 -5.05 -1.01
N LYS A 9 22.09 -5.17 -1.90
CA LYS A 9 22.61 -6.48 -2.31
C LYS A 9 23.46 -7.04 -1.16
N SER A 10 23.14 -8.24 -0.69
CA SER A 10 23.95 -8.94 0.30
C SER A 10 25.13 -9.66 -0.37
N SER A 11 26.33 -9.57 0.21
CA SER A 11 27.54 -10.26 -0.28
C SER A 11 27.57 -11.74 0.12
N LEU A 12 26.46 -12.47 -0.07
CA LEU A 12 26.34 -13.87 0.37
C LEU A 12 27.18 -14.85 -0.48
N LYS A 13 27.68 -14.43 -1.66
CA LYS A 13 28.56 -15.25 -2.50
C LYS A 13 30.00 -14.77 -2.44
N LYS A 14 30.93 -15.71 -2.22
CA LYS A 14 32.37 -15.50 -2.26
C LYS A 14 32.76 -14.99 -3.66
N GLY A 15 33.28 -13.76 -3.75
CA GLY A 15 33.62 -13.08 -5.01
C GLY A 15 32.74 -11.87 -5.36
N ASP A 16 31.65 -11.65 -4.64
CA ASP A 16 30.74 -10.51 -4.85
C ASP A 16 31.21 -9.28 -4.04
N GLY A 17 32.30 -8.65 -4.51
CA GLY A 17 32.98 -7.55 -3.81
C GLY A 17 32.42 -6.15 -4.07
N LYS A 18 31.51 -5.99 -5.03
CA LYS A 18 30.90 -4.69 -5.32
C LYS A 18 29.69 -4.45 -4.43
N SER A 19 29.78 -3.45 -3.57
CA SER A 19 28.63 -2.93 -2.85
C SER A 19 27.61 -2.38 -3.84
N PHE A 20 26.35 -2.76 -3.65
CA PHE A 20 25.23 -2.19 -4.38
C PHE A 20 24.15 -1.76 -3.39
N SER A 21 23.71 -0.52 -3.53
CA SER A 21 22.56 0.02 -2.82
C SER A 21 21.78 0.88 -3.80
N ALA A 22 20.47 0.71 -3.81
CA ALA A 22 19.56 1.53 -4.58
C ALA A 22 18.42 2.02 -3.69
N LEU A 23 17.99 3.25 -3.93
CA LEU A 23 16.78 3.80 -3.36
C LEU A 23 15.68 3.68 -4.40
N ALA A 24 14.63 2.92 -4.08
CA ALA A 24 13.43 2.85 -4.90
C ALA A 24 12.33 3.71 -4.27
N THR A 25 11.71 4.56 -5.07
CA THR A 25 10.59 5.39 -4.66
C THR A 25 9.33 4.85 -5.29
N LEU A 26 8.36 4.44 -4.47
CA LEU A 26 7.01 4.18 -4.92
C LEU A 26 6.25 5.52 -4.90
N ASP A 27 5.99 6.05 -6.08
CA ASP A 27 5.19 7.24 -6.25
C ASP A 27 3.70 6.89 -6.20
N LEU A 28 3.01 7.42 -5.19
CA LEU A 28 1.56 7.24 -4.99
C LEU A 28 0.80 8.55 -5.25
N SER A 29 1.45 9.57 -5.83
CA SER A 29 0.84 10.87 -6.10
C SER A 29 -0.40 10.77 -7.00
N GLY A 30 -0.42 9.83 -7.93
CA GLY A 30 -1.54 9.59 -8.85
C GLY A 30 -2.77 8.92 -8.23
N LEU A 31 -2.68 8.39 -7.00
CA LEU A 31 -3.80 7.67 -6.36
C LEU A 31 -4.75 8.59 -5.58
N GLY A 32 -4.34 9.82 -5.25
CA GLY A 32 -5.21 10.81 -4.61
C GLY A 32 -6.03 10.25 -3.44
N GLY A 33 -7.35 10.40 -3.50
CA GLY A 33 -8.30 9.91 -2.48
C GLY A 33 -8.35 8.38 -2.35
N TYR A 34 -7.93 7.62 -3.36
CA TYR A 34 -7.98 6.15 -3.35
C TYR A 34 -6.94 5.49 -2.45
N LEU A 35 -5.98 6.27 -1.92
CA LEU A 35 -4.96 5.77 -1.00
C LEU A 35 -5.53 5.03 0.22
N LYS A 36 -6.72 5.41 0.68
CA LYS A 36 -7.37 4.82 1.85
C LYS A 36 -7.76 3.34 1.64
N ILE A 37 -7.99 2.90 0.39
CA ILE A 37 -8.27 1.49 0.06
C ILE A 37 -7.08 0.60 0.38
N LEU A 38 -5.86 1.14 0.35
CA LEU A 38 -4.65 0.40 0.69
C LEU A 38 -4.40 0.35 2.20
N SER A 39 -5.29 0.91 3.03
CA SER A 39 -5.17 0.84 4.48
C SER A 39 -5.56 -0.54 4.99
N ALA A 40 -4.75 -1.07 5.90
CA ALA A 40 -5.02 -2.30 6.63
C ALA A 40 -4.97 -2.06 8.15
N SER A 41 -5.24 -0.82 8.59
CA SER A 41 -5.42 -0.52 10.03
C SER A 41 -6.68 -1.21 10.56
N ALA A 42 -6.68 -1.56 11.85
CA ALA A 42 -7.83 -2.17 12.50
C ALA A 42 -9.10 -1.28 12.36
N ASP A 43 -8.97 0.02 12.61
CA ASP A 43 -10.09 0.97 12.49
C ASP A 43 -10.69 1.01 11.08
N ASN A 44 -9.86 0.98 10.03
CA ASN A 44 -10.36 0.98 8.65
C ASN A 44 -10.93 -0.39 8.26
N LEU A 45 -10.44 -1.48 8.87
CA LEU A 45 -11.01 -2.81 8.66
C LEU A 45 -12.43 -2.90 9.25
N GLU A 46 -12.66 -2.36 10.45
CA GLU A 46 -14.01 -2.30 11.04
C GLU A 46 -14.97 -1.49 10.17
N ILE A 47 -14.51 -0.39 9.58
CA ILE A 47 -15.31 0.40 8.63
C ILE A 47 -15.62 -0.43 7.39
N PHE A 48 -14.63 -1.10 6.81
CA PHE A 48 -14.82 -1.97 5.65
C PHE A 48 -15.83 -3.09 5.92
N GLU A 49 -15.68 -3.82 7.04
CA GLU A 49 -16.60 -4.88 7.44
C GLU A 49 -18.04 -4.39 7.66
N SER A 50 -18.21 -3.11 8.05
CA SER A 50 -19.55 -2.53 8.20
C SER A 50 -20.24 -2.16 6.87
N ILE A 51 -19.47 -2.04 5.78
CA ILE A 51 -19.96 -1.60 4.46
C ILE A 51 -20.04 -2.79 3.49
N TYR A 52 -18.98 -3.60 3.45
CA TYR A 52 -18.82 -4.66 2.48
C TYR A 52 -19.64 -5.89 2.85
N HIS A 53 -20.33 -6.44 1.85
CA HIS A 53 -21.00 -7.73 1.92
C HIS A 53 -20.50 -8.62 0.79
N GLU A 54 -20.47 -9.93 1.02
CA GLU A 54 -20.00 -10.89 0.02
C GLU A 54 -20.78 -10.75 -1.29
N GLY A 55 -20.05 -10.59 -2.40
CA GLY A 55 -20.62 -10.43 -3.74
C GLY A 55 -20.90 -8.99 -4.19
N MET A 56 -20.62 -7.97 -3.37
CA MET A 56 -20.71 -6.56 -3.81
C MET A 56 -19.61 -6.22 -4.83
N GLU A 57 -19.96 -5.43 -5.84
CA GLU A 57 -19.00 -4.89 -6.79
C GLU A 57 -18.23 -3.71 -6.14
N PRO A 58 -16.99 -3.44 -6.54
CA PRO A 58 -16.21 -2.32 -6.01
C PRO A 58 -16.94 -0.97 -6.03
N ASP A 59 -17.70 -0.70 -7.10
CA ASP A 59 -18.42 0.56 -7.27
C ASP A 59 -19.51 0.76 -6.20
N ASP A 60 -19.98 -0.32 -5.56
CA ASP A 60 -21.06 -0.28 -4.56
C ASP A 60 -20.57 0.11 -3.15
N TRP A 61 -19.30 -0.14 -2.81
CA TRP A 61 -18.77 0.08 -1.46
C TRP A 61 -17.59 1.05 -1.41
N VAL A 62 -16.80 1.16 -2.49
CA VAL A 62 -15.61 2.03 -2.52
C VAL A 62 -15.94 3.49 -2.23
N PRO A 63 -16.99 4.11 -2.80
CA PRO A 63 -17.30 5.51 -2.51
C PRO A 63 -17.57 5.75 -1.02
N GLU A 64 -18.39 4.92 -0.37
CA GLU A 64 -18.71 5.06 1.06
C GLU A 64 -17.47 4.80 1.92
N TYR A 65 -16.69 3.78 1.59
CA TYR A 65 -15.46 3.48 2.32
C TYR A 65 -14.46 4.65 2.25
N LEU A 66 -14.30 5.29 1.08
CA LEU A 66 -13.39 6.43 0.93
C LEU A 66 -13.82 7.66 1.75
N GLU A 67 -15.12 7.86 1.93
CA GLU A 67 -15.65 8.92 2.80
C GLU A 67 -15.39 8.63 4.28
N ARG A 68 -15.58 7.38 4.72
CA ARG A 68 -15.53 7.00 6.14
C ARG A 68 -14.13 6.64 6.65
N ALA A 69 -13.28 6.07 5.80
CA ALA A 69 -11.95 5.61 6.20
C ALA A 69 -11.07 6.77 6.70
N ILE A 70 -10.29 6.50 7.75
CA ILE A 70 -9.43 7.46 8.45
C ILE A 70 -7.95 7.28 8.13
#